data_AF-A0A617N7M2-F1
#
_entry.id   AF-A0A617N7M2-F1
#
_cell.length_a   1.000
_cell.length_b   1.000
_cell.length_c   1.000
_cell.angle_alpha   90.00
_cell.angle_beta   90.00
_cell.angle_gamma   90.00
#
_symmetry.space_group_name_H-M   'P 1'
#
loop_
_entity.id
_entity.type
_entity.pdbx_description
1 polymer ?
#
loop_
_entity_poly.entity_id
_entity_poly.type
_entity_poly.pdbx_seq_one_letter_code
_entity_poly.pdbx_strand_id
1 'polypeptide(L)' 'MKPDAHHVKQFLLRLQDDICQKLSAVDGANFVEDSWRREAGGGGRSRVLRNGGIFEQA' A
#
# COMPACT_ATOMS: atom_id res chain seq x y z
N MET A 1 -17.28 -6.24 -22.24
CA MET A 1 -17.69 -6.10 -20.82
C MET A 1 -16.65 -5.23 -20.13
N LYS A 2 -17.04 -4.16 -19.42
CA LYS A 2 -16.08 -3.33 -18.68
C LYS A 2 -15.92 -3.89 -17.26
N PRO A 3 -14.69 -3.96 -16.71
CA PRO A 3 -14.50 -4.34 -15.31
C PRO A 3 -15.22 -3.37 -14.37
N ASP A 4 -15.75 -3.87 -13.26
CA ASP A 4 -16.29 -3.02 -12.20
C ASP A 4 -15.13 -2.36 -11.44
N ALA A 5 -15.01 -1.05 -11.61
CA ALA A 5 -13.96 -0.25 -10.99
C ALA A 5 -14.00 -0.30 -9.45
N HIS A 6 -15.18 -0.49 -8.84
CA HIS A 6 -15.28 -0.62 -7.39
C HIS A 6 -14.63 -1.92 -6.90
N HIS A 7 -14.96 -3.04 -7.55
CA HIS A 7 -14.36 -4.33 -7.23
C HIS A 7 -12.85 -4.35 -7.47
N VAL A 8 -12.39 -3.76 -8.57
CA VAL A 8 -10.94 -3.64 -8.85
C VAL A 8 -10.25 -2.79 -7.78
N LYS A 9 -10.84 -1.67 -7.37
CA LYS A 9 -10.29 -0.83 -6.30
C LYS A 9 -10.19 -1.59 -4.97
N GLN A 10 -11.24 -2.31 -4.57
CA GLN A 10 -11.22 -3.11 -3.33
C GLN A 10 -10.15 -4.19 -3.37
N PHE A 11 -10.00 -4.87 -4.51
CA PHE A 11 -8.95 -5.85 -4.72
C PHE A 11 -7.56 -5.23 -4.55
N LEU A 12 -7.28 -4.09 -5.20
CA LEU A 12 -5.97 -3.44 -5.13
C LEU A 12 -5.65 -2.93 -3.72
N LEU A 13 -6.64 -2.43 -2.98
CA LEU A 13 -6.45 -2.02 -1.59
C LEU A 13 -6.06 -3.22 -0.71
N ARG A 14 -6.79 -4.33 -0.82
CA ARG A 14 -6.47 -5.57 -0.07
C ARG A 14 -5.10 -6.11 -0.46
N LEU A 15 -4.76 -6.09 -1.74
CA LEU A 15 -3.45 -6.52 -2.21
C LEU A 15 -2.31 -5.69 -1.58
N GLN A 16 -2.47 -4.37 -1.48
CA GLN A 16 -1.48 -3.51 -0.80
C GLN A 16 -1.39 -3.84 0.70
N ASP A 17 -2.51 -4.14 1.36
CA ASP A 17 -2.51 -4.60 2.76
C ASP A 17 -1.75 -5.92 2.93
N ASP A 18 -2.05 -6.91 2.10
CA ASP A 18 -1.43 -8.24 2.15
C ASP A 18 0.08 -8.19 1.89
N ILE A 19 0.52 -7.39 0.91
CA ILE A 19 1.94 -7.22 0.58
C ILE A 19 2.66 -6.55 1.76
N CYS A 20 2.16 -5.40 2.24
CA CYS A 20 2.81 -4.70 3.34
C CYS A 20 2.88 -5.55 4.60
N GLN A 21 1.81 -6.28 4.95
CA GLN A 21 1.80 -7.17 6.10
C GLN A 21 2.86 -8.27 5.98
N LYS A 22 2.94 -8.94 4.83
CA LYS A 22 3.91 -10.02 4.60
C LYS A 22 5.34 -9.50 4.62
N LEU A 23 5.60 -8.36 3.99
CA LEU A 23 6.92 -7.75 3.97
C LEU A 23 7.36 -7.29 5.37
N SER A 24 6.50 -6.61 6.13
CA SER A 24 6.79 -6.24 7.53
C SER A 24 7.10 -7.46 8.39
N ALA A 25 6.36 -8.56 8.23
CA ALA A 25 6.54 -9.77 9.03
C ALA A 25 7.90 -10.45 8.80
N VAL A 26 8.42 -10.39 7.57
CA VAL A 26 9.73 -10.96 7.22
C VAL A 26 10.85 -9.99 7.59
N ASP A 27 10.64 -8.68 7.38
CA ASP A 27 11.65 -7.65 7.63
C ASP A 27 11.87 -7.32 9.11
N GLY A 28 10.79 -7.29 9.89
CA GLY A 28 10.78 -6.84 11.29
C GLY A 28 10.53 -5.34 11.49
N ALA A 29 10.55 -4.52 10.43
CA ALA A 29 10.07 -3.14 10.46
C ALA A 29 8.65 -2.98 9.90
N ASN A 30 7.98 -1.88 10.24
CA ASN A 30 6.62 -1.59 9.82
C ASN A 30 6.57 -0.52 8.73
N PHE A 31 5.62 -0.67 7.79
CA PHE A 31 5.27 0.40 6.87
C PHE A 31 4.55 1.56 7.58
N VAL A 32 4.88 2.79 7.19
CA VAL A 32 4.14 4.01 7.55
C VAL A 32 3.25 4.41 6.38
N GLU A 33 1.96 4.60 6.63
CA GLU A 33 0.99 5.02 5.62
C GLU A 33 0.85 6.55 5.56
N ASP A 34 0.85 7.07 4.34
CA ASP A 34 0.47 8.44 4.01
C ASP A 34 -0.72 8.42 3.04
N SER A 35 -1.86 8.90 3.52
CA SER A 35 -3.09 9.02 2.73
C SER A 35 -3.21 10.42 2.17
N TRP A 36 -3.38 10.54 0.85
CA TRP A 36 -3.40 11.82 0.16
C TRP A 36 -4.57 11.95 -0.80
N ARG A 37 -4.93 13.21 -1.07
CA ARG A 37 -5.99 13.60 -2.01
C ARG A 37 -5.48 14.72 -2.89
N ARG A 38 -5.85 14.71 -4.18
CA ARG A 38 -5.53 15.80 -5.11
C ARG A 38 -6.70 16.79 -5.17
N GLU A 39 -6.38 18.06 -5.33
CA GLU A 39 -7.40 19.13 -5.49
C GLU A 39 -8.29 18.89 -6.72
N ALA A 40 -7.69 18.43 -7.83
CA ALA A 40 -8.41 18.06 -9.05
C ALA A 40 -9.23 16.75 -8.94
N GLY A 41 -9.32 16.16 -7.75
CA GLY A 41 -9.97 14.88 -7.52
C GLY A 41 -9.03 13.68 -7.65
N GLY A 42 -9.50 12.53 -7.15
CA GLY A 42 -8.66 11.36 -6.94
C GLY A 42 -7.79 11.44 -5.68
N GLY A 43 -6.99 10.42 -5.45
CA GLY A 43 -6.21 10.25 -4.24
C GLY A 43 -5.59 8.85 -4.18
N GLY A 44 -4.93 8.55 -3.07
CA GLY A 44 -4.33 7.25 -2.83
C GLY A 44 -3.77 7.13 -1.42
N ARG A 45 -3.13 6.00 -1.16
CA ARG A 45 -2.32 5.79 0.04
C ARG A 45 -0.96 5.24 -0.36
N SER A 46 0.09 5.91 0.06
CA SER A 46 1.46 5.47 -0.08
C SER A 46 1.89 4.81 1.23
N ARG A 47 2.68 3.75 1.18
CA ARG A 47 3.24 3.11 2.36
C ARG A 47 4.73 2.97 2.17
N VAL A 48 5.50 3.35 3.18
CA VAL A 48 6.96 3.31 3.12
C VAL A 48 7.52 2.63 4.38
N LEU A 49 8.44 1.70 4.18
CA LEU A 49 9.29 1.09 5.20
C LEU A 49 10.72 1.57 4.95
N ARG A 50 11.43 1.98 6.01
CA ARG A 50 12.84 2.42 5.93
C ARG A 50 13.64 1.84 7.07
N ASN A 51 14.93 1.63 6.82
CA ASN A 51 15.88 1.11 7.80
C ASN A 51 15.40 -0.22 8.39
N GLY A 52 14.86 -1.09 7.52
CA GLY A 52 14.39 -2.41 7.89
C GLY A 52 15.52 -3.40 8.16
N GLY A 53 15.15 -4.56 8.69
CA GLY A 53 16.10 -5.64 8.95
C GLY A 53 16.61 -6.32 7.67
N ILE A 54 15.85 -6.23 6.58
CA ILE A 54 16.15 -6.84 5.28
C ILE A 54 16.12 -5.78 4.17
N PHE A 55 15.07 -4.96 4.14
CA PHE A 55 14.88 -3.90 3.18
C PHE A 55 15.44 -2.59 3.75
N GLU A 56 16.44 -2.02 3.07
CA GLU A 56 16.89 -0.65 3.36
C GLU A 56 15.74 0.35 3.15
N GLN A 57 14.96 0.17 2.08
CA GLN A 57 13.75 0.93 1.79
C GLN A 57 12.76 0.12 0.94
N ALA A 58 11.47 0.17 1.28
CA ALA A 58 10.36 -0.45 0.54
C ALA A 58 9.11 0.45 0.53
#